data_AF-A0AA85FZE6-F1
#
_entry.id   AF-A0AA85FZE6-F1
#
_cell.length_a   1.000
_cell.length_b   1.000
_cell.length_c   1.000
_cell.angle_alpha   90.00
_cell.angle_beta   90.00
_cell.angle_gamma   90.00
#
_symmetry.space_group_name_H-M   'P 1'
#
loop_
_entity.id
_entity.type
_entity.pdbx_description
1 polymer ?
#
loop_
_entity_poly.entity_id
_entity_poly.type
_entity_poly.pdbx_seq_one_letter_code
_entity_poly.pdbx_strand_id
1 'polypeptide(L)'
;MSLCEFSDRARRRRATVNLSRVLGCHRTTYNRRWNKLRTDFLRRHDLLSFCNFANESTTTVDRENNCHEIPSTVLPSTSCTNERLLEDNECSTVDLPCQKPLSRKEKINRILMHLMTSTYLSIRDADRVLNEFRLIVPDLPTSIRSILRTCTSVQPKSISSGVYYHLGLKTSLLRYVELWLCTCDFDSLQLYINVDGLSMSRSSSQHLWPVLGRIVAPRLSDVFMIGIYGGNTKPAQFNEISADTISEIKEMTETGLLSVRFNKYIAIKLSAVICDAPARSDVRYTVNHNAKVGCDRCVVNGRRLDGTMTFPNGEYTLRTDDTFRNQTQYIHHKGHSLFESLPIDMILTFPLDPMHMVYLGVTKKLVTLWIELGHKRLKNMNSCVIRTINKLISRCVESTPSDFPRKCRTLDYLSVWKATECRLFLLYLGPVILQNILPKPLYINFKCLALSMYLLAHPKFYNRVTESDRMDLRNFLREYEWCYRNMRDKVQKRHRRNKEHEQSFVIKDITVSPALSTLLCKTSFLDSITFFFITF
;
A
#
# COMPACT_ATOMS: atom_id res chain seq x y z
N MET A 1 -33.13 51.85 5.23
CA MET A 1 -33.23 50.48 4.68
C MET A 1 -32.25 49.62 5.45
N SER A 2 -32.78 48.70 6.24
CA SER A 2 -32.09 47.96 7.32
C SER A 2 -31.36 46.72 6.80
N LEU A 3 -30.44 46.21 7.62
CA LEU A 3 -29.58 45.03 7.46
C LEU A 3 -30.27 43.68 7.15
N CYS A 4 -31.54 43.67 6.70
CA CYS A 4 -32.30 42.45 6.42
C CYS A 4 -32.24 42.00 4.95
N GLU A 5 -31.87 42.86 3.99
CA GLU A 5 -31.90 42.48 2.56
C GLU A 5 -30.59 41.90 2.00
N PHE A 6 -29.50 41.87 2.77
CA PHE A 6 -28.26 41.17 2.38
C PHE A 6 -28.26 39.68 2.79
N SER A 7 -29.19 39.26 3.65
CA SER A 7 -29.31 37.87 4.15
C SER A 7 -30.00 36.93 3.16
N ASP A 8 -30.90 37.43 2.30
CA ASP A 8 -31.74 36.57 1.46
C ASP A 8 -31.20 36.29 0.05
N ARG A 9 -30.28 37.12 -0.48
CA ARG A 9 -29.51 36.75 -1.69
C ARG A 9 -28.34 35.80 -1.38
N ALA A 10 -27.87 35.74 -0.14
CA ALA A 10 -26.85 34.78 0.30
C ALA A 10 -27.42 33.38 0.63
N ARG A 11 -28.73 33.27 0.90
CA ARG A 11 -29.43 31.99 1.12
C ARG A 11 -29.92 31.33 -0.17
N ARG A 12 -30.26 32.09 -1.22
CA ARG A 12 -30.70 31.50 -2.50
C ARG A 12 -29.57 31.04 -3.43
N ARG A 13 -28.29 31.37 -3.17
CA ARG A 13 -27.13 30.71 -3.81
C ARG A 13 -26.60 29.49 -3.06
N ARG A 14 -27.14 29.18 -1.88
CA ARG A 14 -26.82 27.95 -1.11
C ARG A 14 -27.85 26.83 -1.27
N ALA A 15 -28.92 27.05 -2.04
CA ALA A 15 -29.95 26.04 -2.31
C ALA A 15 -29.87 25.39 -3.70
N THR A 16 -28.98 25.86 -4.59
CA THR A 16 -28.75 25.27 -5.93
C THR A 16 -27.34 24.67 -6.12
N VAL A 17 -26.60 24.47 -5.02
CA VAL A 17 -25.31 23.77 -5.00
C VAL A 17 -25.43 22.38 -4.34
N ASN A 18 -26.66 21.94 -4.04
CA ASN A 18 -26.95 20.61 -3.50
C ASN A 18 -27.52 19.61 -4.53
N LEU A 19 -27.37 19.87 -5.83
CA LEU A 19 -27.72 18.90 -6.88
C LEU A 19 -26.61 18.61 -7.91
N SER A 20 -25.36 19.00 -7.66
CA SER A 20 -24.19 18.59 -8.47
C SER A 20 -23.17 17.76 -7.68
N ARG A 21 -23.58 17.19 -6.54
CA ARG A 21 -22.75 16.30 -5.71
C ARG A 21 -22.93 14.82 -6.08
N VAL A 22 -23.39 14.58 -7.30
CA VAL A 22 -23.56 13.29 -7.96
C VAL A 22 -22.82 13.42 -9.29
N LEU A 23 -21.80 12.58 -9.48
CA LEU A 23 -20.91 12.47 -10.65
C LEU A 23 -19.72 13.45 -10.71
N GLY A 24 -18.53 12.91 -10.41
CA GLY A 24 -17.25 13.48 -10.85
C GLY A 24 -16.31 13.87 -9.72
N CYS A 25 -15.75 12.90 -8.99
CA CYS A 25 -14.53 13.13 -8.22
C CYS A 25 -13.49 12.06 -8.57
N HIS A 26 -12.44 12.52 -9.25
CA HIS A 26 -11.49 11.70 -9.97
C HIS A 26 -10.21 11.55 -9.13
N ARG A 27 -10.07 10.33 -8.58
CA ARG A 27 -8.88 9.66 -7.99
C ARG A 27 -7.56 10.46 -7.98
N THR A 28 -7.27 11.08 -6.83
CA THR A 28 -5.95 11.59 -6.45
C THR A 28 -5.66 11.28 -4.99
N THR A 29 -5.36 10.05 -4.56
CA THR A 29 -4.82 9.88 -3.18
C THR A 29 -4.16 8.55 -2.79
N TYR A 30 -3.37 7.89 -3.64
CA TYR A 30 -2.67 6.66 -3.20
C TYR A 30 -1.61 6.94 -2.11
N ASN A 31 -0.49 7.62 -2.40
CA ASN A 31 0.62 7.64 -1.43
C ASN A 31 0.47 8.58 -0.22
N ARG A 32 -0.31 9.66 -0.31
CA ARG A 32 -0.47 10.62 0.81
C ARG A 32 -1.61 10.21 1.74
N ARG A 33 -2.77 9.77 1.22
CA ARG A 33 -3.82 9.20 2.08
C ARG A 33 -3.42 7.82 2.56
N TRP A 34 -2.72 6.97 1.79
CA TRP A 34 -2.26 5.69 2.31
C TRP A 34 -1.23 5.86 3.41
N ASN A 35 -0.13 6.60 3.20
CA ASN A 35 0.85 6.78 4.29
C ASN A 35 0.32 7.65 5.44
N LYS A 36 -0.56 8.63 5.17
CA LYS A 36 -1.21 9.41 6.23
C LYS A 36 -2.27 8.58 6.98
N LEU A 37 -3.15 7.84 6.31
CA LEU A 37 -4.08 6.88 6.93
C LEU A 37 -3.34 5.73 7.60
N ARG A 38 -2.19 5.27 7.08
CA ARG A 38 -1.34 4.20 7.66
C ARG A 38 -0.64 4.70 8.91
N THR A 39 -0.02 5.89 8.86
CA THR A 39 0.58 6.52 10.03
C THR A 39 -0.49 6.96 11.03
N ASP A 40 -1.63 7.48 10.58
CA ASP A 40 -2.75 7.89 11.43
C ASP A 40 -3.50 6.66 11.98
N PHE A 41 -3.60 5.53 11.27
CA PHE A 41 -4.18 4.25 11.74
C PHE A 41 -3.27 3.58 12.78
N LEU A 42 -1.97 3.49 12.49
CA LEU A 42 -0.97 2.97 13.45
C LEU A 42 -0.89 3.85 14.71
N ARG A 43 -1.07 5.18 14.57
CA ARG A 43 -1.21 6.12 15.71
C ARG A 43 -2.59 6.06 16.39
N ARG A 44 -3.67 5.78 15.65
CA ARG A 44 -5.07 5.73 16.14
C ARG A 44 -5.35 4.47 16.98
N HIS A 45 -4.64 3.38 16.74
CA HIS A 45 -4.80 2.10 17.45
C HIS A 45 -3.58 1.68 18.32
N ASP A 46 -2.60 2.57 18.48
CA ASP A 46 -1.37 2.38 19.26
C ASP A 46 -0.74 0.97 19.19
N LEU A 47 -0.50 0.48 17.97
CA LEU A 47 0.27 -0.76 17.77
C LEU A 47 1.71 -0.67 18.30
N LEU A 48 2.17 0.52 18.72
CA LEU A 48 3.42 0.74 19.46
C LEU A 48 3.37 0.15 20.89
N SER A 49 2.19 0.11 21.53
CA SER A 49 1.99 -0.56 22.82
C SER A 49 1.90 -2.08 22.68
N PHE A 50 1.42 -2.58 21.53
CA PHE A 50 1.32 -4.00 21.24
C PHE A 50 2.69 -4.69 21.19
N CYS A 51 3.73 -3.97 20.77
CA CYS A 51 5.11 -4.47 20.75
C CYS A 51 5.79 -4.50 22.13
N ASN A 52 5.43 -3.61 23.06
CA ASN A 52 5.90 -3.71 24.45
C ASN A 52 5.36 -4.99 25.12
N PHE A 53 4.11 -5.35 24.81
CA PHE A 53 3.49 -6.60 25.24
C PHE A 53 4.12 -7.86 24.61
N ALA A 54 4.43 -7.82 23.31
CA ALA A 54 5.12 -8.92 22.63
C ALA A 54 6.52 -9.18 23.21
N ASN A 55 7.21 -8.11 23.64
CA ASN A 55 8.52 -8.21 24.28
C ASN A 55 8.45 -8.72 25.74
N GLU A 56 7.43 -8.34 26.52
CA GLU A 56 7.23 -8.88 27.89
C GLU A 56 6.91 -10.38 27.89
N SER A 57 6.22 -10.87 26.84
CA SER A 57 5.86 -12.28 26.67
C SER A 57 7.05 -13.17 26.29
N THR A 58 8.14 -12.59 25.76
CA THR A 58 9.38 -13.30 25.41
C THR A 58 10.40 -13.35 26.56
N THR A 59 10.22 -12.55 27.62
CA THR A 59 11.16 -12.46 28.75
C THR A 59 10.86 -13.38 29.92
N THR A 60 9.79 -14.19 29.86
CA THR A 60 9.39 -15.09 30.97
C THR A 60 9.71 -16.57 30.72
N VAL A 61 10.41 -16.91 29.64
CA VAL A 61 10.94 -18.26 29.41
C VAL A 61 12.46 -18.16 29.40
N ASP A 62 13.05 -18.29 30.60
CA ASP A 62 14.37 -18.86 30.88
C ASP A 62 14.91 -18.35 32.22
N ARG A 63 14.64 -19.11 33.28
CA ARG A 63 15.61 -19.38 34.36
C ARG A 63 15.18 -20.60 35.17
N GLU A 64 16.00 -21.63 35.02
CA GLU A 64 15.90 -22.96 35.62
C GLU A 64 16.10 -23.00 37.15
N ASN A 65 15.43 -23.98 37.75
CA ASN A 65 15.86 -24.99 38.74
C ASN A 65 16.69 -24.60 39.98
N ASN A 66 16.14 -24.89 41.17
CA ASN A 66 16.45 -26.04 42.08
C ASN A 66 15.89 -25.68 43.48
N CYS A 67 15.10 -26.49 44.19
CA CYS A 67 15.53 -27.67 44.94
C CYS A 67 14.33 -28.46 45.52
N HIS A 68 14.46 -29.80 45.46
CA HIS A 68 14.13 -30.84 46.43
C HIS A 68 12.69 -31.11 46.97
N GLU A 69 12.25 -32.33 46.61
CA GLU A 69 11.65 -33.39 47.43
C GLU A 69 10.11 -33.56 47.53
N ILE A 70 9.75 -34.84 47.45
CA ILE A 70 8.48 -35.54 47.15
C ILE A 70 8.08 -36.35 48.42
N PRO A 71 6.91 -37.03 48.58
CA PRO A 71 5.52 -36.89 48.08
C PRO A 71 4.50 -36.79 49.25
N SER A 72 3.18 -36.72 48.97
CA SER A 72 2.19 -37.76 49.34
C SER A 72 0.72 -37.27 49.41
N THR A 73 -0.11 -37.83 48.53
CA THR A 73 -1.50 -38.34 48.71
C THR A 73 -2.69 -37.48 49.18
N VAL A 74 -3.85 -37.88 48.62
CA VAL A 74 -5.25 -37.85 49.14
C VAL A 74 -6.21 -36.78 48.55
N LEU A 75 -7.10 -37.23 47.64
CA LEU A 75 -8.46 -36.72 47.38
C LEU A 75 -9.41 -37.11 48.55
N PRO A 76 -10.69 -36.68 48.60
CA PRO A 76 -11.34 -35.39 48.41
C PRO A 76 -12.35 -35.15 49.56
N SER A 77 -13.46 -34.44 49.28
CA SER A 77 -14.79 -34.49 49.95
C SER A 77 -15.19 -33.20 50.70
N THR A 78 -16.21 -32.49 50.19
CA THR A 78 -17.63 -32.47 50.63
C THR A 78 -17.81 -31.72 51.95
N SER A 79 -18.74 -30.79 52.08
CA SER A 79 -20.19 -31.02 52.13
C SER A 79 -20.84 -29.70 52.56
N CYS A 80 -21.98 -29.33 51.95
CA CYS A 80 -23.33 -29.33 52.55
C CYS A 80 -23.53 -28.19 53.58
N THR A 81 -24.65 -27.50 53.63
CA THR A 81 -26.04 -28.00 53.78
C THR A 81 -27.00 -26.85 53.38
N ASN A 82 -28.04 -27.13 52.57
CA ASN A 82 -29.45 -27.43 52.94
C ASN A 82 -30.15 -26.25 53.66
N GLU A 83 -31.39 -25.86 53.37
CA GLU A 83 -32.62 -26.65 53.17
C GLU A 83 -33.72 -25.65 52.64
N ARG A 84 -34.49 -25.97 51.58
CA ARG A 84 -35.88 -26.57 51.57
C ARG A 84 -36.99 -25.61 52.09
N LEU A 85 -38.22 -25.48 51.57
CA LEU A 85 -39.14 -26.04 50.54
C LEU A 85 -40.27 -24.96 50.39
N LEU A 86 -41.05 -24.78 49.31
CA LEU A 86 -42.19 -25.61 48.84
C LEU A 86 -42.78 -25.03 47.52
N GLU A 87 -42.92 -25.92 46.53
CA GLU A 87 -44.03 -26.20 45.57
C GLU A 87 -44.83 -25.11 44.81
N ASP A 88 -44.66 -25.15 43.48
CA ASP A 88 -45.63 -25.22 42.36
C ASP A 88 -46.84 -24.28 42.22
N ASN A 89 -46.83 -23.44 41.17
CA ASN A 89 -47.66 -23.64 39.96
C ASN A 89 -47.49 -22.51 38.91
N GLU A 90 -47.64 -22.89 37.64
CA GLU A 90 -47.39 -22.14 36.39
C GLU A 90 -48.28 -20.91 36.16
N CYS A 91 -47.73 -19.84 35.53
CA CYS A 91 -48.10 -19.36 34.18
C CYS A 91 -47.77 -17.86 33.96
N SER A 92 -46.71 -17.63 33.17
CA SER A 92 -46.40 -16.51 32.25
C SER A 92 -46.82 -15.05 32.55
N THR A 93 -45.81 -14.22 32.86
CA THR A 93 -45.60 -12.91 32.21
C THR A 93 -44.11 -12.75 31.91
N VAL A 94 -43.74 -12.65 30.64
CA VAL A 94 -42.37 -12.37 30.20
C VAL A 94 -42.09 -10.89 30.45
N ASP A 95 -41.48 -10.59 31.59
CA ASP A 95 -40.94 -9.26 31.89
C ASP A 95 -39.62 -9.05 31.13
N LEU A 96 -39.62 -8.01 30.30
CA LEU A 96 -38.44 -7.44 29.64
C LEU A 96 -37.47 -6.90 30.72
N PRO A 97 -36.15 -7.22 30.73
CA PRO A 97 -35.27 -6.69 31.75
C PRO A 97 -35.01 -5.19 31.51
N CYS A 98 -35.47 -4.39 32.46
CA CYS A 98 -35.17 -2.98 32.62
C CYS A 98 -33.65 -2.73 32.57
N GLN A 99 -33.16 -1.99 31.57
CA GLN A 99 -31.75 -1.62 31.45
C GLN A 99 -31.35 -0.74 32.64
N LYS A 100 -30.36 -1.19 33.43
CA LYS A 100 -29.78 -0.37 34.51
C LYS A 100 -29.29 0.98 33.94
N PRO A 101 -29.55 2.11 34.61
CA PRO A 101 -29.06 3.41 34.15
C PRO A 101 -27.52 3.43 34.13
N LEU A 102 -26.93 3.66 32.95
CA LEU A 102 -25.48 3.74 32.80
C LEU A 102 -24.87 4.80 33.72
N SER A 103 -23.79 4.44 34.42
CA SER A 103 -23.03 5.38 35.26
C SER A 103 -22.47 6.54 34.44
N ARG A 104 -22.23 7.69 35.09
CA ARG A 104 -21.67 8.89 34.44
C ARG A 104 -20.31 8.60 33.80
N LYS A 105 -19.49 7.77 34.45
CA LYS A 105 -18.22 7.24 33.94
C LYS A 105 -18.42 6.45 32.63
N GLU A 106 -19.39 5.54 32.60
CA GLU A 106 -19.65 4.69 31.43
C GLU A 106 -20.15 5.50 30.21
N LYS A 107 -20.97 6.52 30.45
CA LYS A 107 -21.42 7.45 29.41
C LYS A 107 -20.25 8.24 28.79
N ILE A 108 -19.35 8.77 29.63
CA ILE A 108 -18.18 9.53 29.16
C ILE A 108 -17.20 8.61 28.42
N ASN A 109 -16.96 7.39 28.91
CA ASN A 109 -16.15 6.39 28.21
C ASN A 109 -16.69 6.12 26.80
N ARG A 110 -18.02 5.91 26.66
CA ARG A 110 -18.65 5.70 25.34
C ARG A 110 -18.52 6.91 24.41
N ILE A 111 -18.66 8.13 24.92
CA ILE A 111 -18.47 9.36 24.13
C ILE A 111 -17.03 9.49 23.66
N LEU A 112 -16.05 9.26 24.54
CA LEU A 112 -14.63 9.33 24.19
C LEU A 112 -14.23 8.24 23.18
N MET A 113 -14.75 7.02 23.33
CA MET A 113 -14.59 5.95 22.33
C MET A 113 -15.18 6.34 20.99
N HIS A 114 -16.38 6.93 20.98
CA HIS A 114 -17.01 7.42 19.76
C HIS A 114 -16.19 8.54 19.11
N LEU A 115 -15.70 9.51 19.88
CA LEU A 115 -14.85 10.59 19.37
C LEU A 115 -13.53 10.06 18.81
N MET A 116 -12.88 9.12 19.48
CA MET A 116 -11.63 8.49 19.01
C MET A 116 -11.81 7.71 17.71
N THR A 117 -12.97 7.05 17.53
CA THR A 117 -13.26 6.25 16.34
C THR A 117 -13.81 7.08 15.18
N SER A 118 -14.50 8.18 15.46
CA SER A 118 -15.14 9.04 14.44
C SER A 118 -14.33 10.28 14.03
N THR A 119 -13.34 10.71 14.83
CA THR A 119 -12.55 11.93 14.58
C THR A 119 -11.05 11.65 14.40
N TYR A 120 -10.29 12.67 14.02
CA TYR A 120 -8.82 12.62 13.87
C TYR A 120 -8.07 13.03 15.16
N LEU A 121 -8.61 12.72 16.34
CA LEU A 121 -7.97 13.05 17.60
C LEU A 121 -6.73 12.17 17.81
N SER A 122 -5.58 12.79 18.10
CA SER A 122 -4.39 12.03 18.51
C SER A 122 -4.57 11.49 19.93
N ILE A 123 -3.88 10.40 20.31
CA ILE A 123 -3.91 9.88 21.69
C ILE A 123 -3.53 10.96 22.69
N ARG A 124 -2.55 11.81 22.37
CA ARG A 124 -2.12 12.91 23.24
C ARG A 124 -3.22 13.95 23.42
N ASP A 125 -3.93 14.29 22.36
CA ASP A 125 -5.04 15.24 22.44
C ASP A 125 -6.27 14.61 23.12
N ALA A 126 -6.47 13.31 22.96
CA ALA A 126 -7.49 12.55 23.66
C ALA A 126 -7.20 12.39 25.15
N ASP A 127 -5.94 12.15 25.53
CA ASP A 127 -5.47 12.14 26.92
C ASP A 127 -5.66 13.52 27.56
N ARG A 128 -5.43 14.62 26.82
CA ARG A 128 -5.72 15.98 27.28
C ARG A 128 -7.21 16.17 27.55
N VAL A 129 -8.05 15.83 26.58
CA VAL A 129 -9.51 15.90 26.72
C VAL A 129 -10.00 15.04 27.89
N LEU A 130 -9.45 13.84 28.05
CA LEU A 130 -9.75 12.94 29.16
C LEU A 130 -9.36 13.54 30.51
N ASN A 131 -8.18 14.18 30.61
CA ASN A 131 -7.75 14.85 31.84
C ASN A 131 -8.67 16.01 32.23
N GLU A 132 -9.20 16.77 31.27
CA GLU A 132 -10.24 17.78 31.56
C GLU A 132 -11.52 17.13 32.11
N PHE A 133 -11.96 16.00 31.55
CA PHE A 133 -13.11 15.26 32.08
C PHE A 133 -12.88 14.67 33.48
N ARG A 134 -11.62 14.36 33.84
CA ARG A 134 -11.27 13.87 35.18
C ARG A 134 -11.47 14.91 36.28
N LEU A 135 -11.45 16.21 35.96
CA LEU A 135 -11.82 17.26 36.91
C LEU A 135 -13.29 17.15 37.36
N ILE A 136 -14.15 16.62 36.49
CA ILE A 136 -15.59 16.47 36.73
C ILE A 136 -15.93 15.04 37.21
N VAL A 137 -15.17 14.04 36.74
CA VAL A 137 -15.34 12.62 37.11
C VAL A 137 -13.96 12.01 37.42
N PRO A 138 -13.49 12.10 38.68
CA PRO A 138 -12.13 11.69 39.08
C PRO A 138 -11.81 10.21 38.80
N ASP A 139 -12.83 9.36 38.82
CA ASP A 139 -12.75 7.91 38.60
C ASP A 139 -12.47 7.50 37.14
N LEU A 140 -12.37 8.48 36.22
CA LEU A 140 -11.97 8.23 34.84
C LEU A 140 -10.46 7.87 34.76
N PRO A 141 -10.06 6.97 33.84
CA PRO A 141 -8.66 6.60 33.69
C PRO A 141 -7.74 7.77 33.31
N THR A 142 -6.46 7.66 33.65
CA THR A 142 -5.43 8.67 33.34
C THR A 142 -5.05 8.72 31.85
N SER A 143 -5.31 7.64 31.12
CA SER A 143 -5.05 7.57 29.68
C SER A 143 -6.24 6.99 28.92
N ILE A 144 -6.47 7.55 27.73
CA ILE A 144 -7.46 7.06 26.77
C ILE A 144 -7.19 5.60 26.40
N ARG A 145 -5.95 5.12 26.51
CA ARG A 145 -5.59 3.71 26.32
C ARG A 145 -6.33 2.77 27.25
N SER A 146 -6.52 3.18 28.50
CA SER A 146 -7.23 2.40 29.51
C SER A 146 -8.75 2.37 29.25
N ILE A 147 -9.29 3.42 28.60
CA ILE A 147 -10.68 3.46 28.13
C ILE A 147 -10.84 2.61 26.87
N LEU A 148 -9.87 2.70 25.96
CA LEU A 148 -9.80 1.94 24.73
C LEU A 148 -9.67 0.43 24.95
N ARG A 149 -9.40 0.00 26.20
CA ARG A 149 -9.26 -1.40 26.66
C ARG A 149 -8.82 -2.29 25.52
N THR A 150 -7.50 -2.49 25.39
CA THR A 150 -6.91 -3.39 24.38
C THR A 150 -7.77 -4.64 24.30
N CYS A 151 -8.50 -4.79 23.19
CA CYS A 151 -9.42 -5.90 23.04
C CYS A 151 -8.53 -7.13 22.92
N THR A 152 -8.35 -7.87 24.00
CA THR A 152 -7.54 -9.09 24.10
C THR A 152 -8.23 -10.30 23.45
N SER A 153 -9.20 -10.07 22.56
CA SER A 153 -9.94 -11.14 21.90
C SER A 153 -9.15 -11.82 20.77
N VAL A 154 -8.08 -11.20 20.27
CA VAL A 154 -7.25 -11.77 19.20
C VAL A 154 -6.03 -12.45 19.80
N GLN A 155 -5.99 -13.78 19.70
CA GLN A 155 -4.84 -14.56 20.16
C GLN A 155 -3.65 -14.36 19.21
N PRO A 156 -2.46 -14.02 19.75
CA PRO A 156 -1.24 -13.94 18.94
C PRO A 156 -0.86 -15.30 18.35
N LYS A 157 -0.35 -15.30 17.13
CA LYS A 157 0.32 -16.45 16.51
C LYS A 157 1.82 -16.20 16.47
N SER A 158 2.59 -17.03 17.15
CA SER A 158 4.05 -17.01 17.05
C SER A 158 4.47 -17.54 15.69
N ILE A 159 5.17 -16.73 14.90
CA ILE A 159 5.67 -17.05 13.56
C ILE A 159 7.18 -16.84 13.57
N SER A 160 7.92 -17.94 13.65
CA SER A 160 9.38 -17.93 13.77
C SER A 160 9.85 -16.97 14.89
N SER A 161 10.58 -15.91 14.56
CA SER A 161 11.11 -14.90 15.49
C SER A 161 10.17 -13.71 15.74
N GLY A 162 8.93 -13.76 15.27
CA GLY A 162 7.95 -12.69 15.40
C GLY A 162 6.56 -13.16 15.79
N VAL A 163 5.64 -12.21 15.87
CA VAL A 163 4.26 -12.42 16.29
C VAL A 163 3.31 -11.84 15.25
N TYR A 164 2.26 -12.60 14.91
CA TYR A 164 1.20 -12.18 14.01
C TYR A 164 -0.14 -12.10 14.73
N TYR A 165 -0.87 -11.02 14.44
CA TYR A 165 -2.24 -10.81 14.90
C TYR A 165 -3.17 -10.81 13.69
N HIS A 166 -4.14 -11.71 13.70
CA HIS A 166 -5.20 -11.75 12.70
C HIS A 166 -6.44 -11.04 13.23
N LEU A 167 -6.78 -9.88 12.66
CA LEU A 167 -7.94 -9.08 13.08
C LEU A 167 -9.25 -9.53 12.41
N GLY A 168 -9.18 -10.31 11.34
CA GLY A 168 -10.34 -10.80 10.58
C GLY A 168 -10.72 -9.91 9.41
N LEU A 169 -10.58 -10.43 8.19
CA LEU A 169 -11.11 -9.81 6.99
C LEU A 169 -12.65 -9.93 6.97
N LYS A 170 -13.20 -11.12 7.27
CA LYS A 170 -14.65 -11.37 7.30
C LYS A 170 -15.38 -10.39 8.22
N THR A 171 -14.89 -10.23 9.44
CA THR A 171 -15.40 -9.27 10.44
C THR A 171 -15.37 -7.83 9.93
N SER A 172 -14.27 -7.44 9.29
CA SER A 172 -14.12 -6.10 8.73
C SER A 172 -15.12 -5.84 7.59
N LEU A 173 -15.29 -6.81 6.68
CA LEU A 173 -16.23 -6.71 5.57
C LEU A 173 -17.68 -6.65 6.04
N LEU A 174 -18.07 -7.49 7.02
CA LEU A 174 -19.44 -7.50 7.56
C LEU A 174 -19.86 -6.13 8.07
N ARG A 175 -18.97 -5.42 8.77
CA ARG A 175 -19.24 -4.07 9.27
C ARG A 175 -19.58 -3.10 8.13
N TYR A 176 -18.87 -3.18 7.00
CA TYR A 176 -19.17 -2.35 5.83
C TYR A 176 -20.47 -2.79 5.15
N VAL A 177 -20.70 -4.10 5.01
CA VAL A 177 -21.90 -4.65 4.40
C VAL A 177 -23.15 -4.19 5.13
N GLU A 178 -23.20 -4.40 6.45
CA GLU A 178 -24.35 -4.02 7.27
C GLU A 178 -24.62 -2.53 7.27
N LEU A 179 -23.57 -1.70 7.24
CA LEU A 179 -23.69 -0.26 7.15
C LEU A 179 -24.24 0.16 5.78
N TRP A 180 -23.76 -0.43 4.69
CA TRP A 180 -24.11 0.00 3.34
C TRP A 180 -25.47 -0.50 2.90
N LEU A 181 -25.87 -1.72 3.29
CA LEU A 181 -27.19 -2.29 3.02
C LEU A 181 -28.32 -1.46 3.66
N CYS A 182 -28.04 -0.69 4.72
CA CYS A 182 -28.98 0.30 5.25
C CYS A 182 -29.35 1.41 4.24
N THR A 183 -28.55 1.63 3.20
CA THR A 183 -28.65 2.81 2.31
C THR A 183 -28.69 2.49 0.82
N CYS A 184 -28.19 1.32 0.42
CA CYS A 184 -28.26 0.85 -0.96
C CYS A 184 -28.19 -0.66 -1.00
N ASP A 185 -28.90 -1.25 -1.95
CA ASP A 185 -28.78 -2.67 -2.22
C ASP A 185 -27.58 -2.97 -3.13
N PHE A 186 -26.96 -4.13 -2.92
CA PHE A 186 -25.87 -4.67 -3.74
C PHE A 186 -25.67 -6.16 -3.44
N ASP A 187 -25.09 -6.88 -4.40
CA ASP A 187 -24.92 -8.34 -4.33
C ASP A 187 -23.46 -8.78 -4.30
N SER A 188 -22.51 -7.86 -4.53
CA SER A 188 -21.10 -8.22 -4.55
C SER A 188 -20.19 -7.12 -4.04
N LEU A 189 -19.03 -7.52 -3.50
CA LEU A 189 -17.92 -6.64 -3.15
C LEU A 189 -16.68 -7.00 -3.95
N GLN A 190 -15.96 -5.98 -4.40
CA GLN A 190 -14.62 -6.12 -4.96
C GLN A 190 -13.57 -5.69 -3.93
N LEU A 191 -12.66 -6.60 -3.61
CA LEU A 191 -11.65 -6.43 -2.57
C LEU A 191 -10.26 -6.26 -3.15
N TYR A 192 -9.51 -5.31 -2.59
CA TYR A 192 -8.07 -5.20 -2.69
C TYR A 192 -7.40 -5.57 -1.39
N ILE A 193 -6.29 -6.29 -1.51
CA ILE A 193 -5.38 -6.61 -0.41
C ILE A 193 -4.06 -5.93 -0.68
N ASN A 194 -3.43 -5.38 0.35
CA ASN A 194 -2.08 -4.88 0.29
C ASN A 194 -1.22 -5.57 1.34
N VAL A 195 -0.02 -5.94 0.91
CA VAL A 195 1.04 -6.47 1.76
C VAL A 195 2.28 -5.65 1.50
N ASP A 196 2.85 -5.08 2.55
CA ASP A 196 4.06 -4.28 2.46
C ASP A 196 4.84 -4.27 3.78
N GLY A 197 6.17 -4.19 3.68
CA GLY A 197 7.06 -4.11 4.84
C GLY A 197 7.19 -2.67 5.37
N LEU A 198 7.29 -2.53 6.67
CA LEU A 198 7.50 -1.27 7.38
C LEU A 198 8.66 -1.39 8.35
N SER A 199 9.56 -0.42 8.33
CA SER A 199 10.48 -0.18 9.45
C SER A 199 9.77 0.68 10.50
N MET A 200 9.68 0.23 11.75
CA MET A 200 9.05 1.03 12.82
C MET A 200 9.84 2.28 13.20
N SER A 201 11.16 2.21 13.17
CA SER A 201 12.03 3.35 13.39
C SER A 201 13.34 3.20 12.62
N ARG A 202 14.09 4.30 12.49
CA ARG A 202 15.43 4.29 11.87
C ARG A 202 16.49 3.62 12.76
N SER A 203 16.18 3.38 14.04
CA SER A 203 17.09 2.91 15.07
C SER A 203 16.72 1.54 15.65
N SER A 204 15.59 0.96 15.26
CA SER A 204 15.14 -0.37 15.69
C SER A 204 15.23 -1.36 14.54
N SER A 205 15.69 -2.57 14.80
CA SER A 205 15.64 -3.71 13.86
C SER A 205 14.21 -4.25 13.65
N GLN A 206 13.20 -3.72 14.34
CA GLN A 206 11.82 -4.20 14.25
C GLN A 206 11.16 -3.86 12.90
N HIS A 207 10.67 -4.91 12.25
CA HIS A 207 9.92 -4.90 11.01
C HIS A 207 8.44 -5.20 11.29
N LEU A 208 7.55 -4.39 10.72
CA LEU A 208 6.12 -4.65 10.68
C LEU A 208 5.69 -5.03 9.27
N TRP A 209 4.79 -5.99 9.16
CA TRP A 209 4.21 -6.44 7.91
C TRP A 209 2.68 -6.46 8.06
N PRO A 210 2.02 -5.32 7.84
CA PRO A 210 0.57 -5.27 7.81
C PRO A 210 -0.01 -5.95 6.55
N VAL A 211 -1.09 -6.67 6.76
CA VAL A 211 -2.02 -7.11 5.71
C VAL A 211 -3.21 -6.15 5.76
N LEU A 212 -3.34 -5.30 4.75
CA LEU A 212 -4.42 -4.30 4.64
C LEU A 212 -5.47 -4.75 3.62
N GLY A 213 -6.72 -4.35 3.86
CA GLY A 213 -7.85 -4.54 2.95
C GLY A 213 -8.49 -3.22 2.53
N ARG A 214 -9.12 -3.22 1.36
CA ARG A 214 -9.96 -2.13 0.88
C ARG A 214 -11.04 -2.62 -0.09
N ILE A 215 -12.28 -2.18 0.12
CA ILE A 215 -13.38 -2.41 -0.81
C ILE A 215 -13.36 -1.32 -1.88
N VAL A 216 -13.39 -1.71 -3.16
CA VAL A 216 -13.32 -0.79 -4.31
C VAL A 216 -14.63 -0.67 -5.09
N ALA A 217 -15.53 -1.63 -4.94
CA ALA A 217 -16.88 -1.62 -5.49
C ALA A 217 -17.84 -2.38 -4.54
N PRO A 218 -19.13 -1.99 -4.45
CA PRO A 218 -19.79 -0.94 -5.23
C PRO A 218 -19.49 0.47 -4.71
N ARG A 219 -18.99 0.56 -3.47
CA ARG A 219 -18.54 1.79 -2.84
C ARG A 219 -17.08 1.65 -2.42
N LEU A 220 -16.39 2.78 -2.38
CA LEU A 220 -15.00 2.84 -1.97
C LEU A 220 -14.92 2.96 -0.45
N SER A 221 -14.33 1.97 0.21
CA SER A 221 -14.07 2.03 1.66
C SER A 221 -12.81 2.82 1.98
N ASP A 222 -12.67 3.16 3.26
CA ASP A 222 -11.37 3.40 3.87
C ASP A 222 -10.55 2.12 3.92
N VAL A 223 -9.25 2.27 4.12
CA VAL A 223 -8.32 1.16 4.31
C VAL A 223 -8.50 0.61 5.71
N PHE A 224 -8.60 -0.71 5.82
CA PHE A 224 -8.68 -1.39 7.11
C PHE A 224 -7.58 -2.44 7.23
N MET A 225 -7.24 -2.79 8.46
CA MET A 225 -6.25 -3.81 8.76
C MET A 225 -6.93 -5.17 8.88
N ILE A 226 -6.39 -6.15 8.17
CA ILE A 226 -6.80 -7.55 8.23
C ILE A 226 -5.91 -8.28 9.24
N GLY A 227 -4.62 -7.97 9.24
CA GLY A 227 -3.68 -8.52 10.21
C GLY A 227 -2.36 -7.75 10.21
N ILE A 228 -1.51 -8.06 11.17
CA ILE A 228 -0.19 -7.45 11.30
C ILE A 228 0.81 -8.43 11.92
N TYR A 229 1.93 -8.61 11.23
CA TYR A 229 3.10 -9.29 11.78
C TYR A 229 4.10 -8.26 12.30
N GLY A 230 4.75 -8.56 13.42
CA GLY A 230 5.88 -7.81 13.94
C GLY A 230 7.00 -8.73 14.40
N GLY A 231 8.23 -8.42 14.01
CA GLY A 231 9.42 -9.18 14.44
C GLY A 231 10.71 -8.46 14.09
N ASN A 232 11.85 -8.97 14.59
CA ASN A 232 13.17 -8.40 14.30
C ASN A 232 13.66 -8.70 12.88
N THR A 233 12.98 -9.59 12.17
CA THR A 233 13.22 -9.92 10.77
C THR A 233 11.89 -9.97 10.03
N LYS A 234 11.95 -9.88 8.70
CA LYS A 234 10.78 -10.20 7.86
C LYS A 234 10.29 -11.63 8.15
N PRO A 235 9.00 -11.94 7.92
CA PRO A 235 8.47 -13.29 8.05
C PRO A 235 9.32 -14.28 7.25
N ALA A 236 9.72 -15.38 7.89
CA ALA A 236 10.48 -16.44 7.21
C ALA A 236 9.63 -17.13 6.12
N GLN A 237 8.35 -17.34 6.42
CA GLN A 237 7.37 -17.93 5.51
C GLN A 237 6.16 -17.01 5.39
N PHE A 238 5.94 -16.49 4.18
CA PHE A 238 4.81 -15.59 3.94
C PHE A 238 3.45 -16.32 4.00
N ASN A 239 3.45 -17.63 3.74
CA ASN A 239 2.25 -18.46 3.87
C ASN A 239 1.70 -18.44 5.31
N GLU A 240 2.54 -18.43 6.35
CA GLU A 240 2.08 -18.42 7.74
C GLU A 240 1.29 -17.14 8.09
N ILE A 241 1.71 -15.98 7.57
CA ILE A 241 1.02 -14.70 7.83
C ILE A 241 -0.21 -14.47 6.95
N SER A 242 -0.36 -15.23 5.87
CA SER A 242 -1.48 -15.09 4.93
C SER A 242 -2.53 -16.20 5.04
N ALA A 243 -2.23 -17.28 5.77
CA ALA A 243 -3.10 -18.45 5.92
C ALA A 243 -4.54 -18.09 6.32
N ASP A 244 -4.73 -17.34 7.41
CA ASP A 244 -6.07 -16.96 7.89
C ASP A 244 -6.82 -16.11 6.86
N THR A 245 -6.12 -15.11 6.31
CA THR A 245 -6.71 -14.20 5.32
C THR A 245 -7.15 -14.96 4.07
N ILE A 246 -6.34 -15.91 3.61
CA ILE A 246 -6.64 -16.71 2.42
C ILE A 246 -7.77 -17.71 2.71
N SER A 247 -7.78 -18.32 3.89
CA SER A 247 -8.87 -19.19 4.32
C SER A 247 -10.22 -18.45 4.34
N GLU A 248 -10.25 -17.24 4.91
CA GLU A 248 -11.46 -16.42 4.92
C GLU A 248 -11.90 -16.01 3.51
N ILE A 249 -10.96 -15.65 2.61
CA ILE A 249 -11.29 -15.32 1.22
C ILE A 249 -11.85 -16.55 0.50
N LYS A 250 -11.24 -17.71 0.69
CA LYS A 250 -11.68 -18.96 0.07
C LYS A 250 -13.13 -19.27 0.47
N GLU A 251 -13.40 -19.28 1.77
CA GLU A 251 -14.74 -19.49 2.33
C GLU A 251 -15.76 -18.49 1.74
N MET A 252 -15.44 -17.19 1.74
CA MET A 252 -16.34 -16.15 1.24
C MET A 252 -16.50 -16.15 -0.29
N THR A 253 -15.53 -16.70 -1.03
CA THR A 253 -15.64 -16.82 -2.49
C THR A 253 -16.52 -18.02 -2.86
N GLU A 254 -16.50 -19.09 -2.07
CA GLU A 254 -17.32 -20.29 -2.28
C GLU A 254 -18.77 -20.10 -1.80
N THR A 255 -18.96 -19.51 -0.63
CA THR A 255 -20.29 -19.42 0.03
C THR A 255 -20.91 -18.03 -0.01
N GLY A 256 -20.12 -16.99 -0.29
CA GLY A 256 -20.52 -15.60 -0.09
C GLY A 256 -20.44 -15.16 1.38
N LEU A 257 -20.58 -13.86 1.61
CA LEU A 257 -20.60 -13.26 2.94
C LEU A 257 -22.04 -13.06 3.40
N LEU A 258 -22.50 -13.84 4.38
CA LEU A 258 -23.85 -13.72 4.95
C LEU A 258 -23.96 -12.51 5.88
N SER A 259 -24.83 -11.55 5.53
CA SER A 259 -25.37 -10.59 6.47
C SER A 259 -26.63 -11.15 7.11
N VAL A 260 -26.53 -11.59 8.37
CA VAL A 260 -27.66 -12.14 9.14
C VAL A 260 -28.77 -11.10 9.29
N ARG A 261 -28.41 -9.83 9.56
CA ARG A 261 -29.36 -8.73 9.74
C ARG A 261 -30.29 -8.53 8.55
N PHE A 262 -29.78 -8.71 7.33
CA PHE A 262 -30.53 -8.52 6.10
C PHE A 262 -30.88 -9.85 5.42
N ASN A 263 -30.54 -10.97 6.05
CA ASN A 263 -30.63 -12.33 5.51
C ASN A 263 -30.15 -12.42 4.05
N LYS A 264 -28.98 -11.82 3.75
CA LYS A 264 -28.47 -11.66 2.39
C LYS A 264 -27.03 -12.14 2.27
N TYR A 265 -26.76 -12.95 1.25
CA TYR A 265 -25.41 -13.34 0.88
C TYR A 265 -24.81 -12.34 -0.11
N ILE A 266 -23.58 -11.93 0.15
CA ILE A 266 -22.83 -10.99 -0.68
C ILE A 266 -21.63 -11.70 -1.30
N ALA A 267 -21.57 -11.76 -2.63
CA ALA A 267 -20.45 -12.38 -3.33
C ALA A 267 -19.16 -11.56 -3.14
N ILE A 268 -18.05 -12.23 -2.80
CA ILE A 268 -16.76 -11.58 -2.62
C ILE A 268 -15.83 -11.89 -3.79
N LYS A 269 -15.25 -10.84 -4.39
CA LYS A 269 -14.25 -10.97 -5.46
C LYS A 269 -12.94 -10.31 -5.06
N LEU A 270 -11.88 -11.11 -4.85
CA LEU A 270 -10.52 -10.59 -4.73
C LEU A 270 -10.07 -10.08 -6.11
N SER A 271 -9.95 -8.76 -6.23
CA SER A 271 -9.62 -8.12 -7.50
C SER A 271 -8.12 -7.86 -7.63
N ALA A 272 -7.41 -7.57 -6.53
CA ALA A 272 -5.94 -7.55 -6.53
C ALA A 272 -5.27 -7.74 -5.18
N VAL A 273 -4.02 -8.18 -5.28
CA VAL A 273 -3.03 -8.21 -4.22
C VAL A 273 -1.88 -7.27 -4.59
N ILE A 274 -1.84 -6.10 -3.95
CA ILE A 274 -0.89 -5.03 -4.23
C ILE A 274 0.30 -5.18 -3.30
N CYS A 275 1.48 -5.36 -3.88
CA CYS A 275 2.73 -5.43 -3.15
C CYS A 275 3.82 -4.66 -3.91
N ASP A 276 4.84 -4.18 -3.20
CA ASP A 276 6.08 -3.75 -3.85
C ASP A 276 6.81 -4.96 -4.47
N ALA A 277 7.88 -4.74 -5.25
CA ALA A 277 8.52 -5.86 -5.96
C ALA A 277 9.11 -6.94 -5.02
N PRO A 278 9.84 -6.59 -3.94
CA PRO A 278 10.27 -7.58 -2.94
C PRO A 278 9.12 -8.34 -2.28
N ALA A 279 8.10 -7.64 -1.74
CA ALA A 279 6.99 -8.29 -1.06
C ALA A 279 6.17 -9.15 -2.04
N ARG A 280 6.02 -8.74 -3.30
CA ARG A 280 5.34 -9.54 -4.33
C ARG A 280 6.06 -10.87 -4.58
N SER A 281 7.40 -10.87 -4.63
CA SER A 281 8.18 -12.10 -4.77
C SER A 281 8.03 -13.02 -3.56
N ASP A 282 8.01 -12.46 -2.34
CA ASP A 282 7.79 -13.24 -1.12
C ASP A 282 6.36 -13.82 -1.06
N VAL A 283 5.34 -13.02 -1.38
CA VAL A 283 3.93 -13.44 -1.38
C VAL A 283 3.65 -14.51 -2.43
N ARG A 284 4.22 -14.36 -3.63
CA ARG A 284 4.05 -15.30 -4.76
C ARG A 284 5.04 -16.47 -4.73
N TYR A 285 5.92 -16.52 -3.74
CA TYR A 285 6.97 -17.54 -3.64
C TYR A 285 7.84 -17.62 -4.92
N THR A 286 8.25 -16.47 -5.45
CA THR A 286 9.12 -16.38 -6.63
C THR A 286 10.49 -15.79 -6.29
N VAL A 287 11.42 -15.92 -7.23
CA VAL A 287 12.70 -15.22 -7.13
C VAL A 287 12.50 -13.70 -7.20
N ASN A 288 13.42 -12.96 -6.59
CA ASN A 288 13.34 -11.50 -6.55
C ASN A 288 13.43 -10.91 -7.98
N HIS A 289 12.88 -9.72 -8.17
CA HIS A 289 12.93 -8.96 -9.43
C HIS A 289 14.34 -8.75 -10.02
N ASN A 290 15.39 -8.85 -9.18
CA ASN A 290 16.80 -8.76 -9.59
C ASN A 290 17.44 -10.13 -9.90
N ALA A 291 16.71 -11.24 -9.84
CA ALA A 291 17.24 -12.56 -10.17
C ALA A 291 17.39 -12.77 -11.69
N LYS A 292 18.15 -13.80 -12.08
CA LYS A 292 18.33 -14.19 -13.49
C LYS A 292 16.99 -14.42 -14.20
N VAL A 293 16.03 -15.05 -13.52
CA VAL A 293 14.66 -15.25 -14.03
C VAL A 293 13.67 -14.43 -13.21
N GLY A 294 14.01 -13.18 -12.90
CA GLY A 294 13.25 -12.33 -11.98
C GLY A 294 12.05 -11.59 -12.57
N CYS A 295 11.83 -11.62 -13.88
CA CYS A 295 10.67 -10.94 -14.45
C CYS A 295 9.38 -11.61 -13.98
N ASP A 296 8.36 -10.85 -13.58
CA ASP A 296 7.06 -11.41 -13.14
C ASP A 296 6.13 -11.78 -14.31
N ARG A 297 6.40 -11.28 -15.51
CA ARG A 297 5.47 -11.31 -16.65
C ARG A 297 5.85 -12.23 -17.80
N CYS A 298 7.13 -12.53 -17.98
CA CYS A 298 7.63 -13.34 -19.08
C CYS A 298 8.87 -14.16 -18.70
N VAL A 299 9.14 -15.21 -19.46
CA VAL A 299 10.20 -16.19 -19.20
C VAL A 299 11.62 -15.70 -19.51
N VAL A 300 11.83 -14.39 -19.68
CA VAL A 300 13.12 -13.79 -20.04
C VAL A 300 14.24 -14.17 -19.06
N ASN A 301 15.39 -14.54 -19.62
CA ASN A 301 16.63 -14.74 -18.88
C ASN A 301 17.42 -13.43 -18.85
N GLY A 302 17.60 -12.89 -17.65
CA GLY A 302 18.48 -11.79 -17.36
C GLY A 302 19.96 -12.19 -17.44
N ARG A 303 20.80 -11.18 -17.63
CA ARG A 303 22.26 -11.28 -17.64
C ARG A 303 22.86 -10.23 -16.70
N ARG A 304 23.96 -10.59 -16.03
CA ARG A 304 24.76 -9.63 -15.28
C ARG A 304 25.64 -8.84 -16.24
N LEU A 305 25.50 -7.53 -16.22
CA LEU A 305 26.40 -6.59 -16.87
C LEU A 305 26.94 -5.67 -15.78
N ASP A 306 28.26 -5.66 -15.60
CA ASP A 306 28.95 -4.73 -14.69
C ASP A 306 28.37 -4.74 -13.26
N GLY A 307 28.10 -5.94 -12.73
CA GLY A 307 27.53 -6.16 -11.39
C GLY A 307 26.01 -5.90 -11.29
N THR A 308 25.37 -5.43 -12.37
CA THR A 308 23.93 -5.14 -12.41
C THR A 308 23.17 -6.20 -13.19
N MET A 309 22.01 -6.60 -12.68
CA MET A 309 21.10 -7.53 -13.34
C MET A 309 20.26 -6.78 -14.39
N THR A 310 20.31 -7.26 -15.63
CA THR A 310 19.68 -6.63 -16.79
C THR A 310 18.92 -7.66 -17.58
N PHE A 311 17.80 -7.30 -18.20
CA PHE A 311 17.08 -8.21 -19.08
C PHE A 311 17.14 -7.69 -20.53
N PRO A 312 17.53 -8.54 -21.50
CA PRO A 312 17.69 -8.12 -22.86
C PRO A 312 16.36 -7.72 -23.51
N ASN A 313 16.41 -6.76 -24.44
CA ASN A 313 15.28 -6.47 -25.31
C ASN A 313 15.02 -7.65 -26.25
N GLY A 314 13.74 -8.00 -26.40
CA GLY A 314 13.31 -9.15 -27.19
C GLY A 314 11.82 -9.43 -27.01
N GLU A 315 11.32 -10.37 -27.78
CA GLU A 315 10.00 -10.96 -27.59
C GLU A 315 10.17 -12.26 -26.80
N TYR A 316 9.41 -12.37 -25.71
CA TYR A 316 9.50 -13.50 -24.80
C TYR A 316 8.11 -14.05 -24.52
N THR A 317 8.03 -15.36 -24.31
CA THR A 317 6.80 -16.03 -23.89
C THR A 317 6.32 -15.45 -22.58
N LEU A 318 5.03 -15.13 -22.52
CA LEU A 318 4.39 -14.56 -21.35
C LEU A 318 4.02 -15.66 -20.37
N ARG A 319 4.04 -15.31 -19.09
CA ARG A 319 3.48 -16.18 -18.07
C ARG A 319 1.97 -16.01 -18.06
N THR A 320 1.29 -17.15 -18.04
CA THR A 320 -0.14 -17.28 -17.76
C THR A 320 -0.34 -17.87 -16.37
N ASP A 321 -1.57 -17.82 -15.85
CA ASP A 321 -1.95 -18.50 -14.61
C ASP A 321 -1.55 -19.99 -14.63
N ASP A 322 -1.86 -20.70 -15.73
CA ASP A 322 -1.53 -22.12 -15.90
C ASP A 322 -0.02 -22.38 -15.82
N THR A 323 0.79 -21.59 -16.55
CA THR A 323 2.24 -21.77 -16.54
C THR A 323 2.85 -21.48 -15.17
N PHE A 324 2.23 -20.58 -14.40
CA PHE A 324 2.67 -20.23 -13.06
C PHE A 324 2.36 -21.35 -12.06
N ARG A 325 1.12 -21.85 -12.05
CA ARG A 325 0.65 -22.92 -11.16
C ARG A 325 1.37 -24.24 -11.43
N ASN A 326 1.62 -24.54 -12.70
CA ASN A 326 2.41 -25.70 -13.12
C ASN A 326 3.93 -25.50 -12.96
N GLN A 327 4.36 -24.31 -12.52
CA GLN A 327 5.77 -23.94 -12.33
C GLN A 327 6.68 -24.29 -13.52
N THR A 328 6.21 -24.05 -14.75
CA THR A 328 6.89 -24.54 -15.97
C THR A 328 8.32 -24.03 -16.10
N GLN A 329 8.62 -22.85 -15.54
CA GLN A 329 9.98 -22.33 -15.38
C GLN A 329 10.44 -22.50 -13.92
N TYR A 330 10.76 -23.74 -13.52
CA TYR A 330 11.03 -24.10 -12.12
C TYR A 330 11.99 -23.15 -11.36
N ILE A 331 13.06 -22.67 -12.02
CA ILE A 331 14.03 -21.72 -11.43
C ILE A 331 13.46 -20.34 -11.06
N HIS A 332 12.26 -19.99 -11.55
CA HIS A 332 11.54 -18.77 -11.18
C HIS A 332 10.84 -18.90 -9.82
N HIS A 333 10.51 -20.14 -9.43
CA HIS A 333 9.71 -20.45 -8.25
C HIS A 333 10.61 -20.87 -7.08
N LYS A 334 10.17 -20.57 -5.86
CA LYS A 334 10.79 -21.02 -4.60
C LYS A 334 9.90 -21.96 -3.81
N GLY A 335 8.68 -22.21 -4.29
CA GLY A 335 7.65 -22.99 -3.61
C GLY A 335 6.27 -22.55 -4.11
N HIS A 336 5.22 -23.03 -3.44
CA HIS A 336 3.84 -22.67 -3.74
C HIS A 336 3.31 -21.61 -2.77
N SER A 337 2.67 -20.59 -3.32
CA SER A 337 1.95 -19.58 -2.57
C SER A 337 0.57 -20.12 -2.16
N LEU A 338 0.13 -19.84 -0.93
CA LEU A 338 -1.26 -20.14 -0.55
C LEU A 338 -2.30 -19.43 -1.43
N PHE A 339 -1.93 -18.32 -2.08
CA PHE A 339 -2.81 -17.64 -3.03
C PHE A 339 -3.16 -18.50 -4.24
N GLU A 340 -2.36 -19.52 -4.57
CA GLU A 340 -2.69 -20.50 -5.60
C GLU A 340 -3.91 -21.36 -5.22
N SER A 341 -4.32 -21.41 -3.95
CA SER A 341 -5.57 -22.10 -3.57
C SER A 341 -6.85 -21.34 -3.94
N LEU A 342 -6.73 -20.07 -4.32
CA LEU A 342 -7.85 -19.21 -4.69
C LEU A 342 -8.14 -19.27 -6.20
N PRO A 343 -9.40 -19.05 -6.62
CA PRO A 343 -9.79 -18.98 -8.03
C PRO A 343 -9.43 -17.60 -8.62
N ILE A 344 -8.15 -17.24 -8.57
CA ILE A 344 -7.59 -16.00 -9.08
C ILE A 344 -6.48 -16.27 -10.08
N ASP A 345 -6.27 -15.33 -11.00
CA ASP A 345 -5.13 -15.37 -11.92
C ASP A 345 -3.87 -14.89 -11.20
N MET A 346 -2.88 -15.77 -11.04
CA MET A 346 -1.63 -15.52 -10.33
C MET A 346 -0.69 -14.52 -11.02
N ILE A 347 -1.00 -14.10 -12.25
CA ILE A 347 -0.28 -13.08 -13.01
C ILE A 347 -1.04 -11.74 -12.97
N LEU A 348 -2.33 -11.73 -13.29
CA LEU A 348 -3.14 -10.52 -13.43
C LEU A 348 -3.59 -9.94 -12.08
N THR A 349 -3.87 -10.79 -11.09
CA THR A 349 -4.32 -10.36 -9.75
C THR A 349 -3.19 -9.71 -8.94
N PHE A 350 -1.94 -9.87 -9.37
CA PHE A 350 -0.75 -9.26 -8.76
C PHE A 350 -0.21 -8.12 -9.64
N PRO A 351 -0.84 -6.93 -9.62
CA PRO A 351 -0.45 -5.82 -10.48
C PRO A 351 0.97 -5.34 -10.15
N LEU A 352 1.62 -4.80 -11.18
CA LEU A 352 2.93 -4.18 -11.02
C LEU A 352 2.78 -2.71 -10.63
N ASP A 353 3.56 -2.28 -9.64
CA ASP A 353 3.49 -0.92 -9.13
C ASP A 353 4.26 0.09 -10.03
N PRO A 354 3.56 1.05 -10.67
CA PRO A 354 4.21 2.07 -11.50
C PRO A 354 5.09 3.02 -10.69
N MET A 355 4.91 3.10 -9.37
CA MET A 355 5.72 3.94 -8.49
C MET A 355 7.21 3.58 -8.57
N HIS A 356 7.51 2.30 -8.37
CA HIS A 356 8.88 1.80 -8.41
C HIS A 356 9.38 1.61 -9.84
N MET A 357 8.53 1.14 -10.74
CA MET A 357 8.96 0.84 -12.09
C MET A 357 9.13 2.09 -12.95
N VAL A 358 8.08 2.90 -13.09
CA VAL A 358 8.05 4.01 -14.06
C VAL A 358 8.60 5.27 -13.45
N TYR A 359 8.12 5.66 -12.26
CA TYR A 359 8.48 6.95 -11.68
C TYR A 359 9.90 6.92 -11.09
N LEU A 360 10.15 6.05 -10.12
CA LEU A 360 11.48 5.93 -9.50
C LEU A 360 12.48 5.17 -10.38
N GLY A 361 12.01 4.21 -11.17
CA GLY A 361 12.86 3.41 -12.05
C GLY A 361 13.24 4.14 -13.34
N VAL A 362 12.28 4.31 -14.25
CA VAL A 362 12.55 4.87 -15.59
C VAL A 362 12.77 6.39 -15.57
N THR A 363 11.83 7.14 -14.98
CA THR A 363 11.83 8.61 -15.05
C THR A 363 13.05 9.18 -14.33
N LYS A 364 13.29 8.76 -13.09
CA LYS A 364 14.46 9.20 -12.33
C LYS A 364 15.76 8.86 -13.06
N LYS A 365 15.86 7.66 -13.65
CA LYS A 365 17.04 7.26 -14.45
C LYS A 365 17.24 8.14 -15.68
N LEU A 366 16.18 8.45 -16.43
CA LEU A 366 16.25 9.35 -17.59
C LEU A 366 16.79 10.73 -17.19
N VAL A 367 16.26 11.31 -16.11
CA VAL A 367 16.71 12.62 -15.63
C VAL A 367 18.16 12.57 -15.15
N THR A 368 18.58 11.51 -14.45
CA THR A 368 19.98 11.30 -14.06
C THR A 368 20.89 11.29 -15.29
N LEU A 369 20.51 10.56 -16.34
CA LEU A 369 21.27 10.50 -17.59
C LEU A 369 21.39 11.88 -18.25
N TRP A 370 20.35 12.69 -18.25
CA TRP A 370 20.41 14.05 -18.81
C TRP A 370 21.35 14.96 -18.02
N ILE A 371 21.33 14.88 -16.69
CA ILE A 371 22.26 15.61 -15.82
C ILE A 371 23.70 15.21 -16.15
N GLU A 372 23.98 13.90 -16.25
CA GLU A 372 25.29 13.39 -16.62
C GLU A 372 25.75 13.85 -18.02
N LEU A 373 24.86 13.83 -19.01
CA LEU A 373 25.14 14.34 -20.35
C LEU A 373 25.48 15.84 -20.30
N GLY A 374 24.80 16.60 -19.44
CA GLY A 374 25.08 18.01 -19.18
C GLY A 374 26.48 18.23 -18.60
N HIS A 375 26.86 17.47 -17.57
CA HIS A 375 28.19 17.55 -16.97
C HIS A 375 29.30 17.20 -17.98
N LYS A 376 29.09 16.14 -18.78
CA LYS A 376 30.08 15.67 -19.77
C LYS A 376 30.08 16.46 -21.07
N ARG A 377 29.16 17.43 -21.23
CA ARG A 377 28.94 18.23 -22.44
C ARG A 377 28.74 17.36 -23.69
N LEU A 378 27.86 16.37 -23.62
CA LEU A 378 27.58 15.41 -24.70
C LEU A 378 26.19 15.62 -25.29
N LYS A 379 26.00 15.22 -26.56
CA LYS A 379 24.68 15.23 -27.23
C LYS A 379 23.98 16.60 -27.17
N ASN A 380 24.74 17.70 -27.23
CA ASN A 380 24.27 19.08 -27.09
C ASN A 380 23.64 19.41 -25.73
N MET A 381 23.85 18.57 -24.73
CA MET A 381 23.57 18.88 -23.33
C MET A 381 24.75 19.63 -22.72
N ASN A 382 24.47 20.60 -21.84
CA ASN A 382 25.47 21.29 -21.04
C ASN A 382 24.84 21.80 -19.73
N SER A 383 25.64 22.36 -18.81
CA SER A 383 25.13 22.89 -17.54
C SER A 383 24.12 24.02 -17.69
N CYS A 384 24.15 24.79 -18.79
CA CYS A 384 23.17 25.84 -19.05
C CYS A 384 21.78 25.26 -19.36
N VAL A 385 21.71 24.14 -20.10
CA VAL A 385 20.46 23.40 -20.33
C VAL A 385 19.83 22.98 -19.00
N ILE A 386 20.62 22.35 -18.12
CA ILE A 386 20.16 21.90 -16.78
C ILE A 386 19.67 23.09 -15.94
N ARG A 387 20.44 24.18 -15.90
CA ARG A 387 20.05 25.43 -15.20
C ARG A 387 18.75 26.01 -15.73
N THR A 388 18.53 25.96 -17.05
CA THR A 388 17.29 26.44 -17.67
C THR A 388 16.09 25.59 -17.25
N ILE A 389 16.25 24.26 -17.25
CA ILE A 389 15.21 23.34 -16.75
C ILE A 389 14.89 23.64 -15.29
N ASN A 390 15.90 23.81 -14.42
CA ASN A 390 15.68 24.16 -13.01
C ASN A 390 14.91 25.45 -12.84
N LYS A 391 15.25 26.51 -13.60
CA LYS A 391 14.54 27.79 -13.57
C LYS A 391 13.07 27.64 -13.93
N LEU A 392 12.76 26.81 -14.93
CA LEU A 392 11.37 26.54 -15.33
C LEU A 392 10.61 25.71 -14.29
N ILE A 393 11.25 24.70 -13.70
CA ILE A 393 10.64 23.94 -12.60
C ILE A 393 10.25 24.89 -11.47
N SER A 394 11.16 25.76 -11.03
CA SER A 394 10.88 26.73 -9.95
C SER A 394 9.68 27.63 -10.27
N ARG A 395 9.58 28.14 -11.50
CA ARG A 395 8.43 28.94 -11.96
C ARG A 395 7.12 28.15 -11.96
N CYS A 396 7.13 26.91 -12.44
CA CYS A 396 5.92 26.07 -12.45
C CYS A 396 5.46 25.70 -11.02
N VAL A 397 6.40 25.55 -10.09
CA VAL A 397 6.13 25.16 -8.70
C VAL A 397 5.39 26.25 -7.91
N GLU A 398 5.60 27.52 -8.26
CA GLU A 398 4.85 28.65 -7.70
C GLU A 398 3.36 28.54 -8.02
N SER A 399 3.03 28.05 -9.23
CA SER A 399 1.65 27.90 -9.73
C SER A 399 1.07 26.50 -9.56
N THR A 400 1.75 25.58 -8.84
CA THR A 400 1.27 24.21 -8.67
C THR A 400 0.10 24.14 -7.67
N PRO A 401 -1.08 23.64 -8.05
CA PRO A 401 -2.24 23.51 -7.17
C PRO A 401 -2.00 22.64 -5.94
N SER A 402 -2.78 22.86 -4.89
CA SER A 402 -2.73 22.08 -3.64
C SER A 402 -3.17 20.62 -3.81
N ASP A 403 -3.88 20.31 -4.90
CA ASP A 403 -4.26 18.93 -5.27
C ASP A 403 -3.05 18.03 -5.54
N PHE A 404 -1.89 18.62 -5.90
CA PHE A 404 -0.68 17.85 -6.09
C PHE A 404 -0.03 17.48 -4.75
N PRO A 405 0.23 16.18 -4.51
CA PRO A 405 0.78 15.72 -3.24
C PRO A 405 2.17 16.26 -2.92
N ARG A 406 2.97 16.73 -3.87
CA ARG A 406 4.25 17.38 -3.60
C ARG A 406 4.55 18.32 -4.74
N LYS A 407 5.15 19.46 -4.40
CA LYS A 407 5.82 20.33 -5.37
C LYS A 407 7.07 19.62 -5.89
N CYS A 408 7.35 19.74 -7.18
CA CYS A 408 8.55 19.15 -7.78
C CYS A 408 9.78 19.99 -7.40
N ARG A 409 10.79 19.40 -6.78
CA ARG A 409 12.07 20.09 -6.60
C ARG A 409 12.82 20.20 -7.93
N THR A 410 13.84 21.06 -7.97
CA THR A 410 14.75 21.16 -9.12
C THR A 410 15.53 19.87 -9.32
N LEU A 411 16.18 19.73 -10.49
CA LEU A 411 17.00 18.57 -10.85
C LEU A 411 18.21 18.41 -9.93
N ASP A 412 18.65 19.47 -9.24
CA ASP A 412 19.77 19.43 -8.29
C ASP A 412 19.48 18.51 -7.10
N TYR A 413 18.21 18.35 -6.75
CA TYR A 413 17.75 17.49 -5.66
C TYR A 413 17.22 16.14 -6.14
N LEU A 414 17.55 15.72 -7.37
CA LEU A 414 17.01 14.50 -7.97
C LEU A 414 17.21 13.25 -7.09
N SER A 415 18.37 13.13 -6.44
CA SER A 415 18.69 11.98 -5.57
C SER A 415 17.62 11.73 -4.50
N VAL A 416 17.02 12.80 -3.96
CA VAL A 416 16.00 12.75 -2.92
C VAL A 416 14.56 12.90 -3.43
N TRP A 417 14.35 13.03 -4.76
CA TRP A 417 13.01 13.05 -5.34
C TRP A 417 12.22 11.81 -4.93
N LYS A 418 10.98 12.04 -4.50
CA LYS A 418 9.99 10.98 -4.24
C LYS A 418 9.25 10.64 -5.53
N ALA A 419 8.60 9.48 -5.54
CA ALA A 419 7.87 9.02 -6.72
C ALA A 419 6.76 9.99 -7.17
N THR A 420 6.13 10.72 -6.22
CA THR A 420 5.13 11.74 -6.54
C THR A 420 5.70 12.91 -7.34
N GLU A 421 6.96 13.28 -7.09
CA GLU A 421 7.64 14.34 -7.86
C GLU A 421 8.02 13.82 -9.25
N CYS A 422 8.53 12.58 -9.33
CA CYS A 422 8.79 11.93 -10.61
C CYS A 422 7.50 11.80 -11.45
N ARG A 423 6.36 11.46 -10.85
CA ARG A 423 5.05 11.42 -11.51
C ARG A 423 4.62 12.80 -12.00
N LEU A 424 4.74 13.83 -11.16
CA LEU A 424 4.42 15.22 -11.54
C LEU A 424 5.29 15.68 -12.71
N PHE A 425 6.58 15.39 -12.65
CA PHE A 425 7.53 15.69 -13.72
C PHE A 425 7.20 14.94 -15.00
N LEU A 426 6.99 13.63 -14.95
CA LEU A 426 6.71 12.81 -16.13
C LEU A 426 5.41 13.21 -16.84
N LEU A 427 4.33 13.34 -16.09
CA LEU A 427 2.98 13.45 -16.67
C LEU A 427 2.57 14.89 -17.00
N TYR A 428 3.14 15.90 -16.33
CA TYR A 428 2.65 17.27 -16.43
C TYR A 428 3.74 18.28 -16.75
N LEU A 429 4.81 18.36 -15.94
CA LEU A 429 5.81 19.43 -16.12
C LEU A 429 6.72 19.15 -17.32
N GLY A 430 7.36 17.99 -17.34
CA GLY A 430 8.36 17.58 -18.33
C GLY A 430 7.91 17.75 -19.77
N PRO A 431 6.69 17.30 -20.16
CA PRO A 431 6.22 17.43 -21.54
C PRO A 431 6.23 18.87 -22.06
N VAL A 432 5.97 19.84 -21.17
CA VAL A 432 5.92 21.27 -21.49
C VAL A 432 7.31 21.90 -21.34
N ILE A 433 7.95 21.77 -20.18
CA ILE A 433 9.17 22.53 -19.88
C ILE A 433 10.40 22.02 -20.63
N LEU A 434 10.40 20.78 -21.10
CA LEU A 434 11.53 20.22 -21.83
C LEU A 434 11.45 20.51 -23.34
N GLN A 435 10.29 20.97 -23.81
CA GLN A 435 10.08 21.32 -25.21
C GLN A 435 11.02 22.46 -25.61
N ASN A 436 11.73 22.29 -26.73
CA ASN A 436 12.73 23.24 -27.23
C ASN A 436 13.95 23.46 -26.30
N ILE A 437 14.11 22.69 -25.21
CA ILE A 437 15.25 22.77 -24.29
C ILE A 437 16.09 21.51 -24.36
N LEU A 438 15.45 20.34 -24.27
CA LEU A 438 16.16 19.08 -24.53
C LEU A 438 16.46 18.95 -26.03
N PRO A 439 17.63 18.40 -26.40
CA PRO A 439 17.92 17.97 -27.76
C PRO A 439 16.78 17.14 -28.33
N LYS A 440 16.35 17.46 -29.56
CA LYS A 440 15.14 16.92 -30.20
C LYS A 440 14.98 15.40 -30.04
N PRO A 441 16.01 14.55 -30.24
CA PRO A 441 15.82 13.12 -30.08
C PRO A 441 15.57 12.68 -28.63
N LEU A 442 16.21 13.32 -27.65
CA LEU A 442 15.98 13.04 -26.23
C LEU A 442 14.56 13.45 -25.81
N TYR A 443 14.09 14.60 -26.32
CA TYR A 443 12.73 15.08 -26.06
C TYR A 443 11.67 14.17 -26.68
N ILE A 444 11.84 13.74 -27.94
CA ILE A 444 10.89 12.83 -28.60
C ILE A 444 10.82 11.50 -27.84
N ASN A 445 11.97 10.93 -27.47
CA ASN A 445 12.01 9.70 -26.68
C ASN A 445 11.27 9.87 -25.34
N PHE A 446 11.56 10.93 -24.59
CA PHE A 446 10.83 11.23 -23.35
C PHE A 446 9.33 11.42 -23.57
N LYS A 447 8.94 12.14 -24.63
CA LYS A 447 7.55 12.43 -24.96
C LYS A 447 6.75 11.15 -25.22
N CYS A 448 7.34 10.15 -25.89
CA CYS A 448 6.70 8.84 -26.09
C CYS A 448 6.35 8.18 -24.74
N LEU A 449 7.31 8.14 -23.80
CA LEU A 449 7.05 7.62 -22.45
C LEU A 449 6.00 8.43 -21.71
N ALA A 450 6.12 9.77 -21.72
CA ALA A 450 5.21 10.65 -21.00
C ALA A 450 3.77 10.54 -21.51
N LEU A 451 3.59 10.52 -22.84
CA LEU A 451 2.28 10.36 -23.47
C LEU A 451 1.66 9.00 -23.15
N SER A 452 2.41 7.92 -23.36
CA SER A 452 1.93 6.56 -23.05
C SER A 452 1.50 6.45 -21.59
N MET A 453 2.32 6.96 -20.67
CA MET A 453 2.01 6.90 -19.24
C MET A 453 0.85 7.81 -18.85
N TYR A 454 0.65 8.93 -19.53
CA TYR A 454 -0.51 9.80 -19.33
C TYR A 454 -1.79 9.11 -19.78
N LEU A 455 -1.78 8.50 -20.97
CA LEU A 455 -2.93 7.82 -21.54
C LEU A 455 -3.37 6.62 -20.68
N LEU A 456 -2.41 5.81 -20.24
CA LEU A 456 -2.66 4.69 -19.33
C LEU A 456 -3.12 5.12 -17.94
N ALA A 457 -2.69 6.30 -17.48
CA ALA A 457 -3.12 6.85 -16.21
C ALA A 457 -4.49 7.53 -16.27
N HIS A 458 -5.04 7.73 -17.47
CA HIS A 458 -6.24 8.54 -17.66
C HIS A 458 -7.51 7.66 -17.73
N PRO A 459 -8.45 7.76 -16.78
CA PRO A 459 -9.68 6.97 -16.67
C PRO A 459 -10.63 7.02 -17.88
N LYS A 460 -10.52 8.00 -18.77
CA LYS A 460 -11.29 8.00 -20.02
C LYS A 460 -10.57 7.34 -21.20
N PHE A 461 -9.23 7.30 -21.17
CA PHE A 461 -8.42 6.90 -22.33
C PHE A 461 -7.86 5.50 -22.19
N TYR A 462 -7.54 5.04 -20.97
CA TYR A 462 -6.84 3.78 -20.74
C TYR A 462 -7.41 2.57 -21.51
N ASN A 463 -8.74 2.48 -21.69
CA ASN A 463 -9.40 1.37 -22.38
C ASN A 463 -9.46 1.51 -23.91
N ARG A 464 -9.21 2.71 -24.46
CA ARG A 464 -9.42 3.03 -25.87
C ARG A 464 -8.13 3.07 -26.68
N VAL A 465 -6.99 3.27 -26.03
CA VAL A 465 -5.70 3.51 -26.71
C VAL A 465 -4.63 2.46 -26.39
N THR A 466 -5.02 1.32 -25.79
CA THR A 466 -4.09 0.26 -25.37
C THR A 466 -3.12 -0.18 -26.47
N GLU A 467 -3.57 -0.35 -27.71
CA GLU A 467 -2.68 -0.80 -28.80
C GLU A 467 -1.78 0.32 -29.36
N SER A 468 -2.27 1.57 -29.38
CA SER A 468 -1.43 2.72 -29.74
C SER A 468 -0.33 2.95 -28.69
N ASP A 469 -0.70 2.90 -27.40
CA ASP A 469 0.24 3.04 -26.28
C ASP A 469 1.28 1.92 -26.27
N ARG A 470 0.89 0.69 -26.66
CA ARG A 470 1.85 -0.42 -26.88
C ARG A 470 2.92 -0.04 -27.87
N MET A 471 2.52 0.53 -29.00
CA MET A 471 3.45 0.91 -30.05
C MET A 471 4.38 2.03 -29.57
N ASP A 472 3.85 3.04 -28.89
CA ASP A 472 4.63 4.17 -28.39
C ASP A 472 5.66 3.76 -27.32
N LEU A 473 5.30 2.86 -26.41
CA LEU A 473 6.26 2.30 -25.44
C LEU A 473 7.33 1.45 -26.12
N ARG A 474 6.98 0.67 -27.15
CA ARG A 474 7.97 -0.09 -27.95
C ARG A 474 8.93 0.84 -28.67
N ASN A 475 8.41 1.92 -29.25
CA ASN A 475 9.20 2.95 -29.92
C ASN A 475 10.12 3.67 -28.93
N PHE A 476 9.61 4.05 -27.75
CA PHE A 476 10.43 4.58 -26.65
C PHE A 476 11.62 3.66 -26.35
N LEU A 477 11.40 2.35 -26.24
CA LEU A 477 12.45 1.38 -25.89
C LEU A 477 13.47 1.20 -27.02
N ARG A 478 13.02 1.12 -28.28
CA ARG A 478 13.91 1.05 -29.45
C ARG A 478 14.81 2.27 -29.54
N GLU A 479 14.23 3.45 -29.41
CA GLU A 479 14.96 4.73 -29.50
C GLU A 479 15.82 5.02 -28.26
N TYR A 480 15.49 4.42 -27.11
CA TYR A 480 16.24 4.60 -25.87
C TYR A 480 17.71 4.18 -26.05
N GLU A 481 17.95 3.02 -26.66
CA GLU A 481 19.31 2.58 -26.94
C GLU A 481 20.05 3.58 -27.83
N TRP A 482 19.45 4.02 -28.93
CA TRP A 482 20.11 4.97 -29.83
C TRP A 482 20.38 6.35 -29.16
N CYS A 483 19.44 6.82 -28.35
CA CYS A 483 19.55 8.09 -27.62
C CYS A 483 20.69 8.07 -26.60
N TYR A 484 20.82 6.98 -25.85
CA TYR A 484 21.66 6.93 -24.65
C TYR A 484 22.91 6.04 -24.78
N ARG A 485 22.91 4.93 -25.55
CA ARG A 485 23.97 3.88 -25.56
C ARG A 485 25.37 4.33 -25.99
N ASN A 486 25.53 5.41 -26.76
CA ASN A 486 26.83 5.88 -27.27
C ASN A 486 27.76 6.56 -26.22
N MET A 487 27.62 6.23 -24.93
CA MET A 487 28.47 6.77 -23.86
C MET A 487 29.77 5.98 -23.63
N ARG A 488 29.90 4.74 -24.13
CA ARG A 488 31.09 3.89 -23.91
C ARG A 488 32.27 4.29 -24.82
N ASP A 489 32.04 4.41 -26.13
CA ASP A 489 33.13 4.58 -27.12
C ASP A 489 33.81 5.96 -27.10
N LYS A 490 33.09 7.01 -26.71
CA LYS A 490 33.64 8.38 -26.67
C LYS A 490 34.36 8.70 -25.36
N VAL A 491 34.01 8.03 -24.28
CA VAL A 491 34.62 8.23 -22.96
C VAL A 491 35.94 7.46 -22.86
N GLN A 492 36.01 6.24 -23.37
CA GLN A 492 37.27 5.49 -23.46
C GLN A 492 38.33 6.20 -24.32
N LYS A 493 37.92 6.81 -25.45
CA LYS A 493 38.83 7.57 -26.33
C LYS A 493 39.34 8.87 -25.71
N ARG A 494 38.56 9.54 -24.84
CA ARG A 494 38.99 10.75 -24.12
C ARG A 494 39.88 10.43 -22.92
N HIS A 495 39.59 9.36 -22.16
CA HIS A 495 40.43 8.92 -21.04
C HIS A 495 41.82 8.44 -21.48
N ARG A 496 41.98 7.90 -22.70
CA ARG A 496 43.31 7.58 -23.24
C ARG A 496 44.18 8.81 -23.55
N ARG A 497 43.61 10.02 -23.67
CA ARG A 497 44.37 11.25 -23.97
C ARG A 497 44.78 12.04 -22.73
N ASN A 498 44.06 11.91 -21.62
CA ASN A 498 44.35 12.62 -20.38
C ASN A 498 44.66 11.60 -19.28
N LYS A 499 45.90 11.09 -19.27
CA LYS A 499 46.47 10.46 -18.07
C LYS A 499 47.15 11.58 -17.29
N GLU A 500 46.55 12.01 -16.18
CA GLU A 500 47.20 12.29 -14.91
C GLU A 500 46.14 12.77 -13.91
N HIS A 501 46.06 12.03 -12.80
CA HIS A 501 45.31 12.29 -11.57
C HIS A 501 43.86 12.79 -11.64
N GLU A 502 42.90 11.85 -11.65
CA GLU A 502 41.65 11.99 -10.88
C GLU A 502 40.94 10.64 -10.75
N GLN A 503 40.35 10.39 -9.57
CA GLN A 503 39.72 9.13 -9.18
C GLN A 503 38.73 8.60 -10.24
N SER A 504 38.90 7.34 -10.60
CA SER A 504 38.12 6.61 -11.59
C SER A 504 36.65 6.44 -11.18
N PHE A 505 35.79 7.40 -11.49
CA PHE A 505 34.34 7.22 -11.54
C PHE A 505 33.93 6.74 -12.94
N VAL A 506 34.00 5.42 -13.14
CA VAL A 506 33.47 4.75 -14.33
C VAL A 506 31.97 5.03 -14.40
N ILE A 507 31.50 5.50 -15.56
CA ILE A 507 30.10 5.77 -15.87
C ILE A 507 29.34 4.45 -15.76
N LYS A 508 28.64 4.24 -14.64
CA LYS A 508 27.84 3.03 -14.38
C LYS A 508 26.56 3.05 -15.22
N ASP A 509 26.69 2.52 -16.43
CA ASP A 509 25.70 1.84 -17.27
C ASP A 509 24.32 2.45 -17.55
N ILE A 510 24.15 2.76 -18.83
CA ILE A 510 22.88 2.75 -19.57
C ILE A 510 22.51 1.28 -19.85
N THR A 511 22.26 0.53 -18.79
CA THR A 511 21.59 -0.77 -18.89
C THR A 511 20.11 -0.58 -18.64
N VAL A 512 19.27 -1.24 -19.43
CA VAL A 512 17.82 -1.29 -19.22
C VAL A 512 17.59 -1.80 -17.78
N SER A 513 17.12 -0.93 -16.90
CA SER A 513 16.79 -1.29 -15.51
C SER A 513 15.82 -2.50 -15.52
N PRO A 514 15.79 -3.37 -14.49
CA PRO A 514 14.74 -4.38 -14.33
C PRO A 514 13.33 -3.81 -14.56
N ALA A 515 13.10 -2.54 -14.15
CA ALA A 515 11.87 -1.81 -14.41
C ALA A 515 11.62 -1.55 -15.90
N LEU A 516 12.64 -1.05 -16.59
CA LEU A 516 12.63 -0.72 -18.02
C LEU A 516 12.55 -2.01 -18.87
N SER A 517 12.94 -3.16 -18.31
CA SER A 517 12.82 -4.47 -18.95
C SER A 517 11.51 -5.20 -18.66
N THR A 518 10.86 -4.92 -17.55
CA THR A 518 9.49 -5.38 -17.30
C THR A 518 8.50 -4.66 -18.22
N LEU A 519 8.82 -3.41 -18.59
CA LEU A 519 8.22 -2.69 -19.72
C LEU A 519 8.44 -3.38 -21.08
N LEU A 520 9.53 -4.15 -21.26
CA LEU A 520 9.88 -4.85 -22.51
C LEU A 520 9.04 -6.11 -22.76
N CYS A 521 8.46 -6.72 -21.72
CA CYS A 521 7.61 -7.90 -21.90
C CYS A 521 6.18 -7.50 -22.32
N LYS A 522 5.98 -7.57 -23.64
CA LYS A 522 4.79 -7.10 -24.37
C LYS A 522 3.49 -7.78 -23.90
N THR A 523 2.41 -7.01 -24.01
CA THR A 523 0.97 -7.29 -23.75
C THR A 523 0.50 -7.16 -22.31
N SER A 524 1.07 -7.87 -21.32
CA SER A 524 0.50 -7.89 -19.94
C SER A 524 0.87 -6.71 -19.02
N PHE A 525 1.90 -5.93 -19.37
CA PHE A 525 2.30 -4.74 -18.60
C PHE A 525 1.21 -3.68 -18.57
N LEU A 526 0.49 -3.52 -19.69
CA LEU A 526 -0.56 -2.54 -19.83
C LEU A 526 -1.80 -2.95 -19.08
N ASP A 527 -2.16 -4.22 -19.08
CA ASP A 527 -3.29 -4.72 -18.29
C ASP A 527 -3.06 -4.50 -16.79
N SER A 528 -1.80 -4.62 -16.34
CA SER A 528 -1.39 -4.37 -14.95
C SER A 528 -1.40 -2.90 -14.56
N ILE A 529 -0.94 -2.03 -15.45
CA ILE A 529 -0.91 -0.59 -15.25
C ILE A 529 -2.31 0.00 -15.32
N THR A 530 -3.08 -0.42 -16.32
CA THR A 530 -4.49 -0.12 -16.49
C THR A 530 -5.26 -0.51 -15.23
N PHE A 531 -5.08 -1.73 -14.73
CA PHE A 531 -5.67 -2.16 -13.46
C PHE A 531 -5.27 -1.28 -12.27
N PHE A 532 -3.98 -0.89 -12.17
CA PHE A 532 -3.49 -0.03 -11.09
C PHE A 532 -4.08 1.40 -11.16
N PHE A 533 -4.23 1.99 -12.35
CA PHE A 533 -4.78 3.35 -12.52
C PHE A 533 -6.30 3.43 -12.55
N ILE A 534 -6.99 2.38 -13.01
CA ILE A 534 -8.45 2.28 -12.89
C ILE A 534 -8.82 2.30 -11.43
N THR A 535 -8.00 1.71 -10.56
CA THR A 535 -8.46 1.32 -9.24
C THR A 535 -7.72 1.97 -8.07
N PHE A 536 -6.62 2.68 -8.31
CA PHE A 536 -5.94 3.57 -7.36
C PHE A 536 -5.81 4.99 -7.89
#